data_AF-A0A956IDQ4-F1
#
_entry.id   AF-A0A956IDQ4-F1
#
_cell.length_a   1.000
_cell.length_b   1.000
_cell.length_c   1.000
_cell.angle_alpha   90.00
_cell.angle_beta   90.00
_cell.angle_gamma   90.00
#
_symmetry.space_group_name_H-M   'P 1'
#
loop_
_entity.id
_entity.type
_entity.pdbx_description
1 polymer ?
#
loop_
_entity_poly.entity_id
_entity_poly.type
_entity_poly.pdbx_seq_one_letter_code
_entity_poly.pdbx_strand_id
1 'polypeptide(L)'
;MKYLGKTSLAVAHVVTQWPAPRMTLVAKGRYQLRPDGPATLHEEPPRLGGDLPFDGLPQRLRRSTDLAPFKPKADVMVVGCAPAPGKTPTLELGDHRFTAPSASAVEPFAPLAHDAPPRFAKLGTYDERWVKERWPWFPEDFDAGYFNAAPPALQVDYPAGDEPLVLRQMLPGQSRLASSLPGVRPRCFLDERSAEGPRFREIRLALDTVFVDVTQESVELVWRGICDVSDEDAREVERILWVEERLADPPRPIADYEQVLRLADLPKPRTASAGSPLEARPGNDNEPSAAEVSEREQALLDELRERLEDLRAPAEVLALVGKAERLADAMEILKGSVDHDPEKAKALVADAEEKLRARLREAGHEIPERPEGAPPATEGPAPWSRERVEIASREAESMAGADLSGLDLSGLDLSGSDLGGAFLTGANLDGAKLYGANLADAVLPGARLEGAVFGLAKLPGANLMGVSAKGANFKNAVLSDAVFDEADLVGASFDEVEAKGASFRKAKLDGAVFRSATLVEAR
;
A
#
# COMPACT_ATOMS: atom_id res chain seq x y z
N MET A 1 3.52 11.48 4.97
CA MET A 1 2.47 11.21 5.98
C MET A 1 3.00 10.28 7.06
N LYS A 2 2.83 10.59 8.35
CA LYS A 2 3.23 9.69 9.46
C LYS A 2 2.02 9.07 10.15
N TYR A 3 2.09 7.79 10.47
CA TYR A 3 1.08 7.10 11.27
C TYR A 3 1.41 7.21 12.75
N LEU A 4 0.43 7.60 13.56
CA LEU A 4 0.53 7.67 15.01
C LEU A 4 -0.59 6.86 15.66
N GLY A 5 -0.28 6.29 16.82
CA GLY A 5 -1.19 5.43 17.58
C GLY A 5 -0.77 3.95 17.55
N LYS A 6 -1.05 3.24 18.63
CA LYS A 6 -1.04 1.77 18.64
C LYS A 6 -2.50 1.33 18.56
N THR A 7 -2.82 0.51 17.56
CA THR A 7 -4.14 -0.06 17.36
C THR A 7 -4.02 -1.55 17.07
N SER A 8 -5.04 -2.31 17.48
CA SER A 8 -5.22 -3.73 17.11
C SER A 8 -5.62 -3.92 15.65
N LEU A 9 -5.97 -2.84 14.97
CA LEU A 9 -6.53 -2.83 13.63
C LEU A 9 -5.42 -2.72 12.58
N ALA A 10 -5.58 -3.42 11.46
CA ALA A 10 -4.80 -3.12 10.27
C ALA A 10 -5.38 -1.86 9.62
N VAL A 11 -4.54 -0.86 9.34
CA VAL A 11 -4.97 0.43 8.79
C VAL A 11 -4.26 0.73 7.48
N ALA A 12 -4.97 1.38 6.57
CA ALA A 12 -4.44 1.88 5.31
C ALA A 12 -5.16 3.16 4.89
N HIS A 13 -4.58 3.85 3.92
CA HIS A 13 -5.28 4.84 3.14
C HIS A 13 -5.02 4.62 1.66
N VAL A 14 -5.96 5.06 0.83
CA VAL A 14 -5.77 5.16 -0.61
C VAL A 14 -6.32 6.51 -1.04
N VAL A 15 -5.53 7.26 -1.81
CA VAL A 15 -5.99 8.48 -2.42
C VAL A 15 -6.48 8.14 -3.82
N THR A 16 -7.71 8.56 -4.11
CA THR A 16 -8.36 8.33 -5.39
C THR A 16 -8.94 9.65 -5.86
N GLN A 17 -8.86 9.93 -7.15
CA GLN A 17 -9.55 11.07 -7.71
C GLN A 17 -10.99 10.72 -8.08
N TRP A 18 -11.92 11.52 -7.56
CA TRP A 18 -13.35 11.36 -7.75
C TRP A 18 -14.05 12.72 -7.84
N PRO A 19 -14.40 13.19 -9.05
CA PRO A 19 -14.29 14.58 -9.53
C PRO A 19 -13.25 15.54 -8.92
N ALA A 20 -12.87 15.36 -7.66
CA ALA A 20 -11.79 16.01 -6.93
C ALA A 20 -10.99 14.93 -6.15
N PRO A 21 -9.73 15.21 -5.77
CA PRO A 21 -8.93 14.29 -4.98
C PRO A 21 -9.59 13.96 -3.64
N ARG A 22 -9.69 12.67 -3.32
CA ARG A 22 -10.25 12.17 -2.08
C ARG A 22 -9.37 11.11 -1.48
N MET A 23 -9.14 11.21 -0.18
CA MET A 23 -8.47 10.18 0.57
C MET A 23 -9.48 9.29 1.27
N THR A 24 -9.37 7.99 1.02
CA THR A 24 -10.13 6.95 1.68
C THR A 24 -9.27 6.35 2.77
N LEU A 25 -9.77 6.36 4.00
CA LEU A 25 -9.12 5.83 5.20
C LEU A 25 -9.80 4.53 5.59
N VAL A 26 -9.04 3.44 5.71
CA VAL A 26 -9.57 2.11 5.99
C VAL A 26 -8.95 1.57 7.27
N ALA A 27 -9.79 1.11 8.18
CA ALA A 27 -9.39 0.32 9.34
C ALA A 27 -10.08 -1.04 9.31
N LYS A 28 -9.32 -2.10 9.54
CA LYS A 28 -9.80 -3.48 9.51
C LYS A 28 -9.46 -4.21 10.80
N GLY A 29 -10.46 -4.84 11.40
CA GLY A 29 -10.31 -5.66 12.60
C GLY A 29 -10.79 -7.09 12.35
N ARG A 30 -10.13 -8.07 12.97
CA ARG A 30 -10.59 -9.47 13.00
C ARG A 30 -10.91 -9.86 14.44
N TYR A 31 -12.06 -10.50 14.63
CA TYR A 31 -12.59 -10.83 15.95
C TYR A 31 -13.11 -12.26 15.98
N GLN A 32 -12.81 -13.00 17.04
CA GLN A 32 -13.37 -14.32 17.32
C GLN A 32 -14.80 -14.17 17.86
N LEU A 33 -15.77 -14.88 17.26
CA LEU A 33 -17.14 -14.93 17.77
C LEU A 33 -17.17 -15.66 19.12
N ARG A 34 -17.99 -15.16 20.04
CA ARG A 34 -18.14 -15.74 21.39
C ARG A 34 -19.61 -16.09 21.65
N PRO A 35 -19.92 -17.32 22.08
CA PRO A 35 -21.28 -17.66 22.48
C PRO A 35 -21.80 -16.71 23.56
N ASP A 36 -22.97 -16.14 23.31
CA ASP A 36 -23.74 -15.27 24.19
C ASP A 36 -22.96 -14.04 24.72
N GLY A 37 -22.01 -13.53 23.92
CA GLY A 37 -21.21 -12.36 24.26
C GLY A 37 -20.63 -11.61 23.05
N PRO A 38 -19.92 -10.49 23.28
CA PRO A 38 -19.26 -9.75 22.22
C PRO A 38 -18.09 -10.52 21.64
N ALA A 39 -17.91 -10.39 20.32
CA ALA A 39 -16.73 -10.88 19.65
C ALA A 39 -15.47 -10.26 20.26
N THR A 40 -14.41 -11.05 20.42
CA THR A 40 -13.14 -10.62 21.04
C THR A 40 -12.06 -10.52 19.99
N LEU A 41 -11.08 -9.64 20.18
CA LEU A 41 -9.94 -9.52 19.26
C LEU A 41 -9.33 -10.90 18.94
N HIS A 42 -9.14 -11.17 17.66
CA HIS A 42 -8.53 -12.39 17.17
C HIS A 42 -7.00 -12.33 17.29
N GLU A 43 -6.35 -13.46 17.58
CA GLU A 43 -4.89 -13.51 17.78
C GLU A 43 -4.11 -13.23 16.49
N GLU A 44 -4.56 -13.78 15.36
CA GLU A 44 -3.98 -13.47 14.05
C GLU A 44 -4.41 -12.08 13.59
N PRO A 45 -3.46 -11.22 13.17
CA PRO A 45 -3.78 -9.90 12.68
C PRO A 45 -4.58 -9.98 11.37
N PRO A 46 -5.54 -9.05 11.16
CA PRO A 46 -6.24 -8.95 9.89
C PRO A 46 -5.28 -8.60 8.77
N ARG A 47 -5.47 -9.21 7.59
CA ARG A 47 -4.79 -8.80 6.37
C ARG A 47 -5.68 -7.82 5.60
N LEU A 48 -5.14 -6.65 5.29
CA LEU A 48 -5.67 -5.78 4.24
C LEU A 48 -5.28 -6.39 2.89
N GLY A 49 -6.21 -6.44 1.94
CA GLY A 49 -5.88 -6.98 0.62
C GLY A 49 -7.00 -6.87 -0.42
N GLY A 50 -6.69 -7.40 -1.60
CA GLY A 50 -7.60 -7.49 -2.74
C GLY A 50 -8.49 -8.73 -2.75
N ASP A 51 -9.25 -8.86 -3.84
CA ASP A 51 -10.17 -9.98 -4.09
C ASP A 51 -9.45 -11.34 -3.92
N LEU A 52 -9.84 -12.15 -2.95
CA LEU A 52 -9.39 -13.55 -2.90
C LEU A 52 -10.45 -14.43 -3.54
N PRO A 53 -10.10 -15.35 -4.45
CA PRO A 53 -11.00 -16.42 -4.88
C PRO A 53 -11.09 -17.53 -3.82
N PHE A 54 -12.25 -18.17 -3.76
CA PHE A 54 -12.46 -19.43 -3.04
C PHE A 54 -11.75 -20.55 -3.81
N ASP A 55 -11.01 -21.43 -3.12
CA ASP A 55 -10.21 -22.55 -3.63
C ASP A 55 -10.49 -22.94 -5.10
N GLY A 56 -9.65 -22.47 -6.02
CA GLY A 56 -9.68 -22.85 -7.44
C GLY A 56 -10.81 -22.26 -8.32
N LEU A 57 -11.80 -21.55 -7.75
CA LEU A 57 -12.97 -21.05 -8.48
C LEU A 57 -12.93 -19.50 -8.61
N PRO A 58 -12.49 -18.95 -9.76
CA PRO A 58 -12.27 -17.51 -9.93
C PRO A 58 -13.56 -16.66 -9.85
N GLN A 59 -14.71 -17.27 -10.12
CA GLN A 59 -16.02 -16.61 -10.09
C GLN A 59 -16.61 -16.50 -8.67
N ARG A 60 -15.93 -17.01 -7.65
CA ARG A 60 -16.42 -17.06 -6.28
C ARG A 60 -15.40 -16.45 -5.35
N LEU A 61 -15.63 -15.20 -4.94
CA LEU A 61 -14.71 -14.53 -4.04
C LEU A 61 -14.86 -15.07 -2.62
N ARG A 62 -13.75 -15.43 -1.99
CA ARG A 62 -13.63 -15.58 -0.54
C ARG A 62 -13.71 -14.23 0.15
N ARG A 63 -13.07 -13.18 -0.36
CA ARG A 63 -13.24 -11.80 0.15
C ARG A 63 -13.12 -10.83 -1.02
N SER A 64 -13.88 -9.74 -0.98
CA SER A 64 -13.73 -8.62 -1.92
C SER A 64 -12.70 -7.61 -1.40
N THR A 65 -12.13 -6.79 -2.28
CA THR A 65 -11.15 -5.74 -1.93
C THR A 65 -11.60 -4.85 -0.78
N ASP A 66 -10.74 -4.73 0.23
CA ASP A 66 -10.93 -3.84 1.38
C ASP A 66 -10.60 -2.37 1.03
N LEU A 67 -10.04 -2.12 -0.16
CA LEU A 67 -9.60 -0.79 -0.61
C LEU A 67 -10.60 -0.13 -1.57
N ALA A 68 -11.86 -0.56 -1.57
CA ALA A 68 -12.92 0.15 -2.26
C ALA A 68 -12.94 1.63 -1.82
N PRO A 69 -13.01 2.61 -2.74
CA PRO A 69 -12.97 4.03 -2.36
C PRO A 69 -14.19 4.44 -1.55
N PHE A 70 -15.36 3.90 -1.90
CA PHE A 70 -16.63 4.21 -1.27
C PHE A 70 -17.61 3.05 -1.46
N LYS A 71 -18.50 2.83 -0.50
CA LYS A 71 -19.68 1.97 -0.67
C LYS A 71 -20.91 2.77 -0.24
N PRO A 72 -22.02 2.79 -0.97
CA PRO A 72 -23.24 3.48 -0.54
C PRO A 72 -23.98 2.77 0.60
N LYS A 73 -23.79 1.46 0.76
CA LYS A 73 -24.37 0.64 1.84
C LYS A 73 -23.31 -0.25 2.49
N ALA A 74 -23.61 -0.77 3.68
CA ALA A 74 -22.78 -1.79 4.30
C ALA A 74 -23.02 -3.16 3.67
N ASP A 75 -21.95 -3.88 3.37
CA ASP A 75 -21.98 -5.26 2.90
C ASP A 75 -21.97 -6.23 4.08
N VAL A 76 -22.95 -7.12 4.15
CA VAL A 76 -22.92 -8.28 5.05
C VAL A 76 -22.64 -9.53 4.23
N MET A 77 -21.56 -10.25 4.54
CA MET A 77 -21.11 -11.38 3.72
C MET A 77 -20.72 -12.56 4.59
N VAL A 78 -20.83 -13.76 4.04
CA VAL A 78 -20.50 -15.00 4.77
C VAL A 78 -19.69 -15.95 3.90
N VAL A 79 -18.67 -16.56 4.49
CA VAL A 79 -17.90 -17.64 3.89
C VAL A 79 -17.88 -18.87 4.79
N GLY A 80 -17.82 -20.06 4.17
CA GLY A 80 -17.59 -21.31 4.90
C GLY A 80 -18.83 -21.95 5.50
N CYS A 81 -20.03 -21.66 4.97
CA CYS A 81 -21.28 -22.21 5.47
C CYS A 81 -21.37 -23.74 5.29
N ALA A 82 -21.69 -24.46 6.36
CA ALA A 82 -21.93 -25.90 6.38
C ALA A 82 -23.36 -26.18 6.88
N PRO A 83 -24.39 -26.08 6.01
CA PRO A 83 -25.77 -26.29 6.42
C PRO A 83 -26.02 -27.70 6.97
N ALA A 84 -26.79 -27.79 8.05
CA ALA A 84 -27.33 -29.06 8.50
C ALA A 84 -28.32 -29.64 7.46
N PRO A 85 -28.31 -30.95 7.17
CA PRO A 85 -29.18 -31.54 6.16
C PRO A 85 -30.66 -31.18 6.37
N GLY A 86 -31.29 -30.63 5.33
CA GLY A 86 -32.72 -30.26 5.34
C GLY A 86 -33.09 -29.02 6.15
N LYS A 87 -32.11 -28.24 6.65
CA LYS A 87 -32.37 -26.99 7.37
C LYS A 87 -31.80 -25.79 6.65
N THR A 88 -32.52 -24.68 6.70
CA THR A 88 -32.16 -23.45 5.98
C THR A 88 -31.21 -22.58 6.80
N PRO A 89 -30.02 -22.23 6.26
CA PRO A 89 -29.13 -21.25 6.86
C PRO A 89 -29.81 -19.90 7.08
N THR A 90 -29.57 -19.29 8.23
CA THR A 90 -30.04 -17.93 8.54
C THR A 90 -28.97 -17.16 9.29
N LEU A 91 -28.72 -15.93 8.83
CA LEU A 91 -27.88 -14.93 9.48
C LEU A 91 -28.79 -13.81 10.00
N GLU A 92 -28.63 -13.41 11.25
CA GLU A 92 -29.28 -12.24 11.83
C GLU A 92 -28.19 -11.26 12.27
N LEU A 93 -28.27 -10.00 11.84
CA LEU A 93 -27.39 -8.91 12.25
C LEU A 93 -28.25 -7.71 12.65
N GLY A 94 -28.30 -7.39 13.95
CA GLY A 94 -29.25 -6.42 14.48
C GLY A 94 -30.69 -6.82 14.14
N ASP A 95 -31.44 -5.92 13.52
CA ASP A 95 -32.82 -6.16 13.07
C ASP A 95 -32.90 -6.83 11.69
N HIS A 96 -31.78 -7.02 11.01
CA HIS A 96 -31.74 -7.63 9.69
C HIS A 96 -31.67 -9.16 9.79
N ARG A 97 -32.51 -9.84 9.00
CA ARG A 97 -32.55 -11.30 8.92
C ARG A 97 -32.43 -11.78 7.49
N PHE A 98 -31.37 -12.53 7.22
CA PHE A 98 -31.02 -13.05 5.90
C PHE A 98 -31.18 -14.57 5.90
N THR A 99 -32.06 -15.09 5.05
CA THR A 99 -32.37 -16.52 4.99
C THR A 99 -32.02 -17.06 3.60
N ALA A 100 -31.34 -18.21 3.56
CA ALA A 100 -31.06 -18.86 2.28
C ALA A 100 -32.38 -19.28 1.58
N PRO A 101 -32.45 -19.24 0.24
CA PRO A 101 -33.60 -19.71 -0.52
C PRO A 101 -33.82 -21.23 -0.41
N SER A 102 -32.77 -21.99 -0.09
CA SER A 102 -32.86 -23.43 0.17
C SER A 102 -31.78 -23.89 1.15
N ALA A 103 -31.96 -25.09 1.72
CA ALA A 103 -31.04 -25.69 2.68
C ALA A 103 -29.63 -25.97 2.11
N SER A 104 -29.47 -26.07 0.79
CA SER A 104 -28.19 -26.32 0.14
C SER A 104 -27.53 -25.07 -0.45
N ALA A 105 -28.21 -23.91 -0.39
CA ALA A 105 -27.74 -22.68 -1.01
C ALA A 105 -26.78 -21.91 -0.09
N VAL A 106 -25.49 -21.94 -0.42
CA VAL A 106 -24.44 -21.17 0.26
C VAL A 106 -24.09 -19.88 -0.51
N GLU A 107 -24.27 -19.90 -1.84
CA GLU A 107 -24.01 -18.78 -2.75
C GLU A 107 -24.72 -17.46 -2.41
N PRO A 108 -25.96 -17.45 -1.86
CA PRO A 108 -26.67 -16.20 -1.59
C PRO A 108 -26.03 -15.31 -0.52
N PHE A 109 -25.06 -15.83 0.24
CA PHE A 109 -24.29 -15.06 1.23
C PHE A 109 -22.89 -14.66 0.76
N ALA A 110 -22.45 -15.16 -0.40
CA ALA A 110 -21.11 -14.91 -0.91
C ALA A 110 -21.03 -13.53 -1.59
N PRO A 111 -19.86 -12.86 -1.56
CA PRO A 111 -19.60 -11.71 -2.40
C PRO A 111 -19.80 -12.03 -3.88
N LEU A 112 -20.37 -11.08 -4.60
CA LEU A 112 -20.40 -11.03 -6.06
C LEU A 112 -19.02 -10.61 -6.58
N ALA A 113 -18.51 -11.33 -7.59
CA ALA A 113 -17.31 -10.95 -8.32
C ALA A 113 -17.49 -9.59 -9.03
N HIS A 114 -16.38 -8.90 -9.33
CA HIS A 114 -16.41 -7.57 -9.95
C HIS A 114 -17.02 -7.56 -11.37
N ASP A 115 -16.89 -8.69 -12.08
CA ASP A 115 -17.44 -8.95 -13.41
C ASP A 115 -18.87 -9.52 -13.37
N ALA A 116 -19.42 -9.78 -12.18
CA ALA A 116 -20.77 -10.30 -12.04
C ALA A 116 -21.78 -9.32 -12.66
N PRO A 117 -22.77 -9.77 -13.45
CA PRO A 117 -23.67 -8.87 -14.18
C PRO A 117 -24.33 -7.76 -13.34
N PRO A 118 -24.77 -7.99 -12.08
CA PRO A 118 -25.35 -6.95 -11.24
C PRO A 118 -24.36 -5.86 -10.80
N ARG A 119 -23.06 -6.16 -10.78
CA ARG A 119 -21.99 -5.20 -10.49
C ARG A 119 -21.47 -4.59 -11.78
N PHE A 120 -21.17 -5.39 -12.80
CA PHE A 120 -20.65 -4.90 -14.08
C PHE A 120 -21.57 -3.87 -14.74
N ALA A 121 -22.90 -4.05 -14.64
CA ALA A 121 -23.87 -3.08 -15.16
C ALA A 121 -23.81 -1.68 -14.50
N LYS A 122 -23.09 -1.53 -13.37
CA LYS A 122 -22.91 -0.28 -12.62
C LYS A 122 -21.61 0.44 -12.93
N LEU A 123 -20.72 -0.18 -13.71
CA LEU A 123 -19.41 0.38 -14.05
C LEU A 123 -19.55 1.64 -14.94
N GLY A 124 -20.71 1.82 -15.58
CA GLY A 124 -20.98 2.91 -16.51
C GLY A 124 -20.35 2.70 -17.89
N THR A 125 -20.40 3.73 -18.72
CA THR A 125 -20.08 3.65 -20.15
C THR A 125 -18.68 4.21 -20.45
N TYR A 126 -17.76 3.35 -20.89
CA TYR A 126 -16.39 3.71 -21.29
C TYR A 126 -16.28 3.79 -22.82
N ASP A 127 -16.78 4.87 -23.41
CA ASP A 127 -16.76 5.10 -24.85
C ASP A 127 -15.74 6.19 -25.27
N GLU A 128 -15.70 6.55 -26.56
CA GLU A 128 -14.80 7.60 -27.04
C GLU A 128 -15.04 8.97 -26.38
N ARG A 129 -16.29 9.25 -25.98
CA ARG A 129 -16.62 10.51 -25.30
C ARG A 129 -16.01 10.51 -23.92
N TRP A 130 -16.12 9.40 -23.19
CA TRP A 130 -15.42 9.21 -21.92
C TRP A 130 -13.90 9.40 -22.07
N VAL A 131 -13.27 8.78 -23.08
CA VAL A 131 -11.82 8.95 -23.30
C VAL A 131 -11.45 10.42 -23.54
N LYS A 132 -12.26 11.17 -24.29
CA LYS A 132 -11.98 12.57 -24.65
C LYS A 132 -12.28 13.56 -23.52
N GLU A 133 -13.33 13.32 -22.73
CA GLU A 133 -13.88 14.30 -21.81
C GLU A 133 -13.65 13.96 -20.33
N ARG A 134 -13.39 12.68 -20.00
CA ARG A 134 -13.47 12.16 -18.64
C ARG A 134 -12.28 11.30 -18.23
N TRP A 135 -11.49 10.74 -19.16
CA TRP A 135 -10.29 9.98 -18.82
C TRP A 135 -9.37 10.80 -17.88
N PRO A 136 -8.83 10.22 -16.78
CA PRO A 136 -8.93 8.82 -16.33
C PRO A 136 -10.05 8.54 -15.31
N TRP A 137 -11.05 9.42 -15.17
CA TRP A 137 -12.12 9.31 -14.16
C TRP A 137 -13.17 8.25 -14.47
N PHE A 138 -14.00 7.93 -13.49
CA PHE A 138 -15.22 7.15 -13.73
C PHE A 138 -16.18 7.86 -14.71
N PRO A 139 -16.94 7.12 -15.53
CA PRO A 139 -17.91 7.68 -16.47
C PRO A 139 -19.09 8.36 -15.75
N GLU A 140 -19.86 9.20 -16.46
CA GLU A 140 -20.91 10.03 -15.85
C GLU A 140 -22.03 9.20 -15.21
N ASP A 141 -22.26 8.03 -15.80
CA ASP A 141 -23.24 7.03 -15.41
C ASP A 141 -22.68 5.95 -14.48
N PHE A 142 -21.48 6.15 -13.92
CA PHE A 142 -20.93 5.23 -12.91
C PHE A 142 -21.82 5.24 -11.65
N ASP A 143 -22.22 4.05 -11.21
CA ASP A 143 -22.98 3.86 -9.97
C ASP A 143 -22.05 3.33 -8.87
N ALA A 144 -21.90 4.12 -7.79
CA ALA A 144 -21.15 3.80 -6.58
C ALA A 144 -21.51 2.44 -5.96
N GLY A 145 -22.72 1.94 -6.19
CA GLY A 145 -23.14 0.59 -5.81
C GLY A 145 -22.35 -0.53 -6.49
N TYR A 146 -21.45 -0.22 -7.44
CA TYR A 146 -20.44 -1.13 -8.00
C TYR A 146 -19.51 -1.71 -6.91
N PHE A 147 -19.17 -0.89 -5.91
CA PHE A 147 -18.24 -1.27 -4.84
C PHE A 147 -18.88 -2.12 -3.73
N ASN A 148 -20.22 -2.18 -3.68
CA ASN A 148 -20.90 -3.17 -2.86
C ASN A 148 -20.71 -4.54 -3.49
N ALA A 149 -19.93 -5.38 -2.81
CA ALA A 149 -19.70 -6.75 -3.23
C ALA A 149 -20.82 -7.69 -2.75
N ALA A 150 -21.57 -7.32 -1.71
CA ALA A 150 -22.66 -8.18 -1.26
C ALA A 150 -23.85 -8.14 -2.24
N PRO A 151 -24.57 -9.26 -2.44
CA PRO A 151 -25.86 -9.25 -3.12
C PRO A 151 -26.80 -8.20 -2.51
N PRO A 152 -27.70 -7.56 -3.29
CA PRO A 152 -28.57 -6.49 -2.78
C PRO A 152 -29.37 -6.84 -1.51
N ALA A 153 -29.74 -8.11 -1.35
CA ALA A 153 -30.45 -8.60 -0.17
C ALA A 153 -29.62 -8.58 1.13
N LEU A 154 -28.30 -8.48 1.02
CA LEU A 154 -27.35 -8.42 2.14
C LEU A 154 -26.72 -7.03 2.33
N GLN A 155 -27.21 -6.03 1.60
CA GLN A 155 -26.77 -4.65 1.75
C GLN A 155 -27.66 -3.95 2.77
N VAL A 156 -27.05 -3.50 3.87
CA VAL A 156 -27.75 -2.86 4.99
C VAL A 156 -27.27 -1.44 5.19
N ASP A 157 -27.95 -0.71 6.08
CA ASP A 157 -27.45 0.58 6.53
C ASP A 157 -26.26 0.36 7.48
N TYR A 158 -25.35 1.34 7.59
CA TYR A 158 -24.10 1.15 8.32
C TYR A 158 -24.31 0.72 9.77
N PRO A 159 -23.80 -0.47 10.17
CA PRO A 159 -23.85 -0.90 11.56
C PRO A 159 -23.07 0.05 12.49
N ALA A 160 -23.48 0.13 13.74
CA ALA A 160 -22.80 0.86 14.80
C ALA A 160 -21.55 0.12 15.32
N GLY A 161 -21.55 -1.23 15.27
CA GLY A 161 -20.42 -2.07 15.66
C GLY A 161 -20.63 -2.86 16.96
N ASP A 162 -21.82 -2.85 17.56
CA ASP A 162 -22.24 -3.65 18.73
C ASP A 162 -23.48 -4.52 18.46
N GLU A 163 -23.92 -4.63 17.20
CA GLU A 163 -25.10 -5.36 16.82
C GLU A 163 -25.07 -6.82 17.29
N PRO A 164 -26.21 -7.36 17.77
CA PRO A 164 -26.39 -8.79 17.91
C PRO A 164 -26.15 -9.51 16.59
N LEU A 165 -25.42 -10.62 16.63
CA LEU A 165 -25.08 -11.46 15.49
C LEU A 165 -25.49 -12.91 15.79
N VAL A 166 -26.44 -13.46 15.04
CA VAL A 166 -26.90 -14.84 15.23
C VAL A 166 -26.75 -15.64 13.95
N LEU A 167 -25.99 -16.74 14.04
CA LEU A 167 -25.85 -17.74 12.99
C LEU A 167 -26.74 -18.93 13.32
N ARG A 168 -27.66 -19.31 12.43
CA ARG A 168 -28.51 -20.50 12.58
C ARG A 168 -28.25 -21.45 11.43
N GLN A 169 -27.97 -22.71 11.77
CA GLN A 169 -27.75 -23.78 10.79
C GLN A 169 -26.62 -23.45 9.78
N MET A 170 -25.61 -22.69 10.20
CA MET A 170 -24.48 -22.32 9.35
C MET A 170 -23.18 -23.04 9.76
N LEU A 171 -23.07 -23.42 11.04
CA LEU A 171 -21.85 -23.97 11.64
C LEU A 171 -21.86 -25.50 11.66
N PRO A 172 -20.71 -26.15 11.39
CA PRO A 172 -20.57 -27.59 11.58
C PRO A 172 -20.89 -28.00 13.03
N GLY A 173 -21.83 -28.94 13.23
CA GLY A 173 -22.12 -29.50 14.56
C GLY A 173 -22.90 -28.60 15.52
N GLN A 174 -23.16 -27.33 15.18
CA GLN A 174 -23.93 -26.40 16.01
C GLN A 174 -25.13 -25.82 15.26
N SER A 175 -26.32 -25.98 15.84
CA SER A 175 -27.56 -25.49 15.21
C SER A 175 -27.74 -23.97 15.32
N ARG A 176 -27.07 -23.33 16.28
CA ARG A 176 -27.19 -21.90 16.58
C ARG A 176 -25.96 -21.39 17.34
N LEU A 177 -25.36 -20.31 16.86
CA LEU A 177 -24.42 -19.48 17.59
C LEU A 177 -25.02 -18.07 17.71
N ALA A 178 -25.14 -17.56 18.92
CA ALA A 178 -25.49 -16.17 19.18
C ALA A 178 -24.26 -15.46 19.74
N SER A 179 -23.94 -14.28 19.23
CA SER A 179 -22.82 -13.42 19.58
C SER A 179 -23.27 -11.96 19.41
N SER A 180 -22.39 -11.00 19.65
CA SER A 180 -22.53 -9.64 19.11
C SER A 180 -21.23 -9.16 18.47
N LEU A 181 -21.30 -8.08 17.70
CA LEU A 181 -20.13 -7.34 17.26
C LEU A 181 -19.33 -6.81 18.48
N PRO A 182 -18.03 -6.48 18.33
CA PRO A 182 -17.12 -6.28 19.46
C PRO A 182 -17.38 -4.99 20.25
N GLY A 183 -18.27 -4.10 19.79
CA GLY A 183 -18.57 -2.83 20.46
C GLY A 183 -17.38 -1.89 20.44
N VAL A 184 -16.67 -1.84 19.33
CA VAL A 184 -15.47 -1.02 19.12
C VAL A 184 -15.78 0.15 18.20
N ARG A 185 -15.27 1.33 18.54
CA ARG A 185 -15.35 2.57 17.77
C ARG A 185 -13.95 2.99 17.34
N PRO A 186 -13.50 2.64 16.14
CA PRO A 186 -12.29 3.21 15.57
C PRO A 186 -12.51 4.68 15.25
N ARG A 187 -11.52 5.51 15.56
CA ARG A 187 -11.52 6.94 15.25
C ARG A 187 -10.24 7.28 14.51
N CYS A 188 -10.39 8.14 13.51
CA CYS A 188 -9.29 8.60 12.67
C CYS A 188 -9.25 10.12 12.72
N PHE A 189 -8.08 10.68 12.96
CA PHE A 189 -7.85 12.12 12.95
C PHE A 189 -6.74 12.48 11.99
N LEU A 190 -6.95 13.58 11.26
CA LEU A 190 -5.96 14.15 10.38
C LEU A 190 -5.40 15.41 11.01
N ASP A 191 -4.08 15.52 10.97
CA ASP A 191 -3.34 16.74 11.25
C ASP A 191 -2.82 17.30 9.92
N GLU A 192 -3.39 18.44 9.53
CA GLU A 192 -3.26 19.02 8.20
C GLU A 192 -2.61 20.40 8.25
N ARG A 193 -1.77 20.71 7.26
CA ARG A 193 -1.31 22.06 6.96
C ARG A 193 -2.39 22.83 6.23
N SER A 194 -2.76 23.99 6.78
CA SER A 194 -3.63 24.94 6.10
C SER A 194 -3.01 26.33 6.13
N ALA A 195 -3.42 27.17 5.16
CA ALA A 195 -3.04 28.58 5.08
C ALA A 195 -3.49 29.39 6.31
N GLU A 196 -4.52 28.91 7.02
CA GLU A 196 -5.04 29.52 8.25
C GLU A 196 -4.36 28.98 9.53
N GLY A 197 -3.39 28.06 9.40
CA GLY A 197 -2.72 27.38 10.49
C GLY A 197 -2.95 25.86 10.47
N PRO A 198 -2.30 25.10 11.37
CA PRO A 198 -2.51 23.65 11.46
C PRO A 198 -3.97 23.35 11.81
N ARG A 199 -4.55 22.40 11.07
CA ARG A 199 -5.94 21.98 11.22
C ARG A 199 -5.98 20.53 11.69
N PHE A 200 -6.52 20.32 12.89
CA PHE A 200 -6.78 19.00 13.41
C PHE A 200 -8.27 18.67 13.28
N ARG A 201 -8.61 17.61 12.54
CA ARG A 201 -10.00 17.21 12.33
C ARG A 201 -10.21 15.70 12.42
N GLU A 202 -11.38 15.31 12.89
CA GLU A 202 -11.83 13.94 12.88
C GLU A 202 -12.44 13.57 11.53
N ILE A 203 -12.09 12.39 11.01
CA ILE A 203 -12.75 11.77 9.88
C ILE A 203 -13.71 10.72 10.41
N ARG A 204 -14.99 10.90 10.10
CA ARG A 204 -16.02 9.94 10.47
C ARG A 204 -15.82 8.65 9.68
N LEU A 205 -15.64 7.55 10.41
CA LEU A 205 -15.59 6.22 9.84
C LEU A 205 -16.99 5.57 9.92
N ALA A 206 -17.38 4.86 8.88
CA ALA A 206 -18.57 4.03 8.84
C ALA A 206 -18.16 2.56 8.76
N LEU A 207 -18.77 1.69 9.57
CA LEU A 207 -18.62 0.25 9.42
C LEU A 207 -19.39 -0.17 8.17
N ASP A 208 -18.68 -0.48 7.09
CA ASP A 208 -19.31 -0.73 5.80
C ASP A 208 -19.14 -2.15 5.29
N THR A 209 -18.39 -2.97 6.00
CA THR A 209 -18.25 -4.38 5.65
C THR A 209 -18.23 -5.22 6.93
N VAL A 210 -19.19 -6.14 7.03
CA VAL A 210 -19.25 -7.19 8.04
C VAL A 210 -19.09 -8.52 7.32
N PHE A 211 -17.93 -9.15 7.52
CA PHE A 211 -17.58 -10.38 6.85
C PHE A 211 -17.46 -11.51 7.86
N VAL A 212 -18.33 -12.52 7.76
CA VAL A 212 -18.39 -13.64 8.71
C VAL A 212 -17.71 -14.87 8.09
N ASP A 213 -16.59 -15.30 8.67
CA ASP A 213 -15.95 -16.58 8.35
C ASP A 213 -16.46 -17.65 9.32
N VAL A 214 -17.39 -18.47 8.83
CA VAL A 214 -18.05 -19.53 9.59
C VAL A 214 -17.11 -20.71 9.82
N THR A 215 -16.12 -20.91 8.94
CA THR A 215 -15.12 -21.98 9.11
C THR A 215 -14.16 -21.67 10.25
N GLN A 216 -13.84 -20.39 10.45
CA GLN A 216 -12.95 -19.92 11.52
C GLN A 216 -13.70 -19.38 12.74
N GLU A 217 -15.04 -19.41 12.72
CA GLU A 217 -15.90 -18.79 13.75
C GLU A 217 -15.50 -17.34 14.08
N SER A 218 -15.15 -16.57 13.06
CA SER A 218 -14.61 -15.21 13.21
C SER A 218 -15.38 -14.21 12.35
N VAL A 219 -15.30 -12.94 12.72
CA VAL A 219 -15.84 -11.82 11.97
C VAL A 219 -14.74 -10.81 11.67
N GLU A 220 -14.64 -10.40 10.41
CA GLU A 220 -13.82 -9.29 9.96
C GLU A 220 -14.72 -8.07 9.75
N LEU A 221 -14.28 -6.94 10.29
CA LEU A 221 -14.99 -5.66 10.25
C LEU A 221 -14.12 -4.63 9.55
N VAL A 222 -14.70 -3.91 8.58
CA VAL A 222 -14.01 -2.84 7.83
C VAL A 222 -14.73 -1.53 8.06
N TRP A 223 -14.00 -0.56 8.59
CA TRP A 223 -14.43 0.81 8.76
C TRP A 223 -13.79 1.69 7.69
N ARG A 224 -14.60 2.51 7.03
CA ARG A 224 -14.17 3.40 5.96
C ARG A 224 -14.56 4.84 6.25
N GLY A 225 -13.59 5.73 6.13
CA GLY A 225 -13.77 7.18 6.14
C GLY A 225 -13.33 7.76 4.82
N ILE A 226 -13.98 8.85 4.41
CA ILE A 226 -13.61 9.57 3.19
C ILE A 226 -13.47 11.04 3.55
N CYS A 227 -12.43 11.65 3.01
CA CYS A 227 -12.25 13.09 3.09
C CYS A 227 -11.73 13.66 1.78
N ASP A 228 -12.16 14.88 1.48
CA ASP A 228 -11.56 15.65 0.40
C ASP A 228 -10.13 16.04 0.78
N VAL A 229 -9.24 16.00 -0.20
CA VAL A 229 -7.85 16.42 -0.13
C VAL A 229 -7.53 17.32 -1.33
N SER A 230 -6.45 18.11 -1.26
CA SER A 230 -6.11 19.08 -2.30
C SER A 230 -5.52 18.45 -3.55
N ASP A 231 -4.85 17.30 -3.38
CA ASP A 231 -4.15 16.59 -4.45
C ASP A 231 -4.04 15.09 -4.14
N GLU A 232 -3.53 14.32 -5.10
CA GLU A 232 -3.43 12.86 -5.02
C GLU A 232 -2.41 12.36 -4.00
N ASP A 233 -1.43 13.21 -3.64
CA ASP A 233 -0.44 12.86 -2.63
C ASP A 233 -0.92 13.24 -1.22
N ALA A 234 -2.06 13.93 -1.11
CA ALA A 234 -2.60 14.48 0.13
C ALA A 234 -1.53 15.22 0.95
N ARG A 235 -0.72 16.09 0.29
CA ARG A 235 0.49 16.72 0.87
C ARG A 235 0.22 17.63 2.05
N GLU A 236 -1.01 18.12 2.15
CA GLU A 236 -1.50 18.86 3.29
C GLU A 236 -1.57 17.99 4.54
N VAL A 237 -1.76 16.68 4.41
CA VAL A 237 -1.91 15.78 5.55
C VAL A 237 -0.55 15.33 6.08
N GLU A 238 -0.14 15.89 7.22
CA GLU A 238 1.15 15.56 7.83
C GLU A 238 1.10 14.23 8.57
N ARG A 239 0.03 14.01 9.34
CA ARG A 239 -0.11 12.86 10.24
C ARG A 239 -1.53 12.29 10.23
N ILE A 240 -1.63 10.97 10.29
CA ILE A 240 -2.87 10.26 10.60
C ILE A 240 -2.74 9.66 12.01
N LEU A 241 -3.68 9.99 12.89
CA LEU A 241 -3.81 9.37 14.21
C LEU A 241 -4.97 8.38 14.20
N TRP A 242 -4.67 7.13 14.52
CA TRP A 242 -5.65 6.07 14.70
C TRP A 242 -5.84 5.75 16.18
N VAL A 243 -7.10 5.70 16.60
CA VAL A 243 -7.48 5.38 17.98
C VAL A 243 -8.61 4.36 17.98
N GLU A 244 -8.57 3.45 18.95
CA GLU A 244 -9.65 2.51 19.23
C GLU A 244 -10.32 2.90 20.55
N GLU A 245 -11.63 3.13 20.54
CA GLU A 245 -12.44 3.37 21.73
C GLU A 245 -13.49 2.27 21.89
N ARG A 246 -14.02 2.11 23.10
CA ARG A 246 -15.21 1.29 23.33
C ARG A 246 -16.44 2.09 22.93
N LEU A 247 -17.33 1.47 22.16
CA LEU A 247 -18.58 2.10 21.72
C LEU A 247 -19.52 2.43 22.88
N ALA A 248 -19.50 1.58 23.93
CA ALA A 248 -20.29 1.75 25.14
C ALA A 248 -19.88 2.97 25.99
N ASP A 249 -18.63 3.44 25.84
CA ASP A 249 -18.15 4.64 26.52
C ASP A 249 -18.45 5.88 25.67
N PRO A 250 -18.74 7.04 26.29
CA PRO A 250 -18.88 8.28 25.53
C PRO A 250 -17.56 8.61 24.79
N PRO A 251 -17.63 9.12 23.55
CA PRO A 251 -16.43 9.45 22.79
C PRO A 251 -15.64 10.53 23.50
N ARG A 252 -14.32 10.35 23.58
CA ARG A 252 -13.45 11.37 24.19
C ARG A 252 -13.47 12.65 23.35
N PRO A 253 -13.35 13.84 23.96
CA PRO A 253 -13.22 15.09 23.21
C PRO A 253 -12.07 15.04 22.20
N ILE A 254 -12.25 15.67 21.03
CA ILE A 254 -11.22 15.76 19.99
C ILE A 254 -9.94 16.43 20.54
N ALA A 255 -10.10 17.43 21.43
CA ALA A 255 -9.00 18.15 22.05
C ALA A 255 -8.03 17.26 22.84
N ASP A 256 -8.51 16.16 23.43
CA ASP A 256 -7.67 15.22 24.17
C ASP A 256 -6.66 14.54 23.23
N TYR A 257 -7.07 14.25 21.99
CA TYR A 257 -6.21 13.63 20.97
C TYR A 257 -5.22 14.61 20.35
N GLU A 258 -5.62 15.87 20.20
CA GLU A 258 -4.70 16.93 19.80
C GLU A 258 -3.56 17.09 20.82
N GLN A 259 -3.86 16.96 22.12
CA GLN A 259 -2.86 16.98 23.17
C GLN A 259 -1.90 15.78 23.07
N VAL A 260 -2.37 14.59 22.70
CA VAL A 260 -1.52 13.42 22.46
C VAL A 260 -0.52 13.68 21.33
N LEU A 261 -0.93 14.34 20.24
CA LEU A 261 -0.02 14.74 19.16
C LEU A 261 1.04 15.74 19.66
N ARG A 262 0.63 16.75 20.42
CA ARG A 262 1.55 17.74 21.01
C ARG A 262 2.56 17.10 21.96
N LEU A 263 2.15 16.09 22.73
CA LEU A 263 3.04 15.35 23.63
C LEU A 263 4.00 14.43 22.86
N ALA A 264 3.59 13.88 21.72
CA ALA A 264 4.46 13.09 20.86
C ALA A 264 5.58 13.95 20.21
N ASP A 265 5.35 15.25 20.06
CA ASP A 265 6.32 16.23 19.55
C ASP A 265 7.31 16.72 20.62
N LEU A 266 7.07 16.43 21.91
CA LEU A 266 8.01 16.76 22.97
C LEU A 266 9.22 15.80 22.93
N PRO A 267 10.45 16.31 23.14
CA PRO A 267 11.62 15.46 23.31
C PRO A 267 11.36 14.50 24.48
N LYS A 268 11.39 13.20 24.21
CA LYS A 268 11.13 12.17 25.23
C LYS A 268 12.07 12.40 26.42
N PRO A 269 11.56 12.55 27.65
CA PRO A 269 12.43 12.68 28.80
C PRO A 269 13.28 11.41 28.90
N ARG A 270 14.60 11.59 29.10
CA ARG A 270 15.52 10.50 29.45
C ARG A 270 15.02 9.88 30.75
N THR A 271 14.23 8.81 30.67
CA THR A 271 13.85 8.02 31.83
C THR A 271 15.09 7.26 32.28
N ALA A 272 15.73 7.76 33.34
CA ALA A 272 16.70 7.01 34.11
C ALA A 272 16.08 5.66 34.49
N SER A 273 16.78 4.57 34.20
CA SER A 273 16.34 3.22 34.49
C SER A 273 16.20 3.04 36.01
N ALA A 274 14.98 3.09 36.52
CA ALA A 274 14.64 2.50 37.80
C ALA A 274 14.11 1.10 37.52
N GLY A 275 14.87 0.10 37.93
CA GLY A 275 14.60 -1.30 37.67
C GLY A 275 13.28 -1.78 38.26
N SER A 276 12.69 -2.76 37.58
CA SER A 276 11.80 -3.74 38.20
C SER A 276 12.16 -5.13 37.69
N PRO A 277 12.00 -6.17 38.52
CA PRO A 277 12.77 -7.40 38.42
C PRO A 277 12.17 -8.33 37.36
N LEU A 278 12.96 -8.69 36.36
CA LEU A 278 12.65 -9.82 35.49
C LEU A 278 12.96 -11.13 36.23
N GLU A 279 11.95 -11.99 36.35
CA GLU A 279 12.18 -13.42 36.53
C GLU A 279 12.78 -13.99 35.23
N ALA A 280 13.93 -14.64 35.38
CA ALA A 280 14.75 -15.16 34.30
C ALA A 280 14.11 -16.37 33.62
N ARG A 281 14.13 -16.37 32.28
CA ARG A 281 14.12 -17.61 31.48
C ARG A 281 15.58 -17.94 31.07
N PRO A 282 15.98 -19.22 31.02
CA PRO A 282 17.37 -19.60 30.73
C PRO A 282 17.71 -19.40 29.24
N GLY A 283 18.97 -19.05 29.00
CA GLY A 283 19.48 -18.50 27.75
C GLY A 283 19.86 -19.51 26.68
N ASN A 284 20.15 -18.95 25.50
CA ASN A 284 20.78 -19.60 24.37
C ASN A 284 22.13 -18.90 24.14
N ASP A 285 23.24 -19.59 24.42
CA ASP A 285 24.58 -19.03 24.62
C ASP A 285 25.33 -18.69 23.31
N ASN A 286 24.70 -17.98 22.37
CA ASN A 286 25.39 -17.59 21.12
C ASN A 286 25.03 -16.21 20.56
N GLU A 287 24.44 -15.32 21.36
CA GLU A 287 24.33 -13.90 21.03
C GLU A 287 25.54 -13.13 21.58
N PRO A 288 26.23 -12.31 20.77
CA PRO A 288 27.30 -11.47 21.27
C PRO A 288 26.76 -10.55 22.35
N SER A 289 27.46 -10.47 23.48
CA SER A 289 27.02 -9.67 24.61
C SER A 289 26.93 -8.20 24.23
N ALA A 290 26.06 -7.44 24.90
CA ALA A 290 25.93 -6.00 24.67
C ALA A 290 27.26 -5.22 24.83
N ALA A 291 28.21 -5.75 25.61
CA ALA A 291 29.56 -5.19 25.74
C ALA A 291 30.39 -5.39 24.46
N GLU A 292 30.33 -6.58 23.84
CA GLU A 292 31.03 -6.91 22.59
C GLU A 292 30.48 -6.12 21.40
N VAL A 293 29.17 -5.84 21.39
CA VAL A 293 28.54 -4.99 20.38
C VAL A 293 29.00 -3.54 20.51
N SER A 294 29.12 -3.04 21.75
CA SER A 294 29.59 -1.68 22.03
C SER A 294 31.06 -1.48 21.68
N GLU A 295 31.93 -2.47 21.94
CA GLU A 295 33.35 -2.39 21.56
C GLU A 295 33.53 -2.38 20.03
N ARG A 296 32.72 -3.15 19.30
CA ARG A 296 32.73 -3.18 17.82
C ARG A 296 32.27 -1.86 17.21
N GLU A 297 31.26 -1.23 17.78
CA GLU A 297 30.72 0.04 17.29
C GLU A 297 31.72 1.19 17.51
N GLN A 298 32.43 1.17 18.64
CA GLN A 298 33.49 2.15 18.92
C GLN A 298 34.66 2.02 17.94
N ALA A 299 35.06 0.79 17.60
CA ALA A 299 36.12 0.54 16.61
C ALA A 299 35.78 1.09 15.21
N LEU A 300 34.51 0.98 14.79
CA LEU A 300 34.03 1.51 13.51
C LEU A 300 34.00 3.04 13.47
N LEU A 301 33.69 3.69 14.60
CA LEU A 301 33.75 5.14 14.73
C LEU A 301 35.18 5.67 14.63
N ASP A 302 36.13 4.98 15.24
CA ASP A 302 37.56 5.33 15.13
C ASP A 302 38.08 5.15 13.71
N GLU A 303 37.70 4.08 13.01
CA GLU A 303 38.04 3.86 11.59
C GLU A 303 37.44 4.93 10.66
N LEU A 304 36.19 5.35 10.92
CA LEU A 304 35.53 6.42 10.17
C LEU A 304 36.24 7.76 10.35
N ARG A 305 36.70 8.07 11.56
CA ARG A 305 37.45 9.29 11.85
C ARG A 305 38.79 9.31 11.10
N GLU A 306 39.54 8.21 11.15
CA GLU A 306 40.84 8.08 10.48
C GLU A 306 40.70 8.28 8.95
N ARG A 307 39.64 7.70 8.35
CA ARG A 307 39.32 7.92 6.93
C ARG A 307 38.96 9.37 6.57
N LEU A 308 38.23 10.07 7.44
CA LEU A 308 37.87 11.47 7.20
C LEU A 308 39.09 12.41 7.30
N GLU A 309 40.05 12.07 8.17
CA GLU A 309 41.34 12.78 8.26
C GLU A 309 42.19 12.56 7.00
N ASP A 310 42.26 11.32 6.49
CA ASP A 310 42.93 10.99 5.23
C ASP A 310 42.34 11.72 4.02
N LEU A 311 41.02 11.93 4.01
CA LEU A 311 40.29 12.68 2.98
C LEU A 311 40.37 14.20 3.14
N ARG A 312 41.06 14.71 4.17
CA ARG A 312 41.19 16.15 4.49
C ARG A 312 39.83 16.86 4.64
N ALA A 313 38.88 16.22 5.33
CA ALA A 313 37.59 16.83 5.64
C ALA A 313 37.77 18.16 6.41
N PRO A 314 36.85 19.14 6.27
CA PRO A 314 36.93 20.40 6.99
C PRO A 314 37.02 20.19 8.51
N ALA A 315 37.83 20.99 9.20
CA ALA A 315 38.08 20.84 10.64
C ALA A 315 36.81 20.85 11.50
N GLU A 316 35.75 21.53 11.04
CA GLU A 316 34.43 21.59 11.68
C GLU A 316 33.68 20.26 11.60
N VAL A 317 33.79 19.53 10.49
CA VAL A 317 33.18 18.20 10.29
C VAL A 317 33.90 17.16 11.14
N LEU A 318 35.24 17.20 11.17
CA LEU A 318 36.05 16.34 12.04
C LEU A 318 35.74 16.55 13.53
N ALA A 319 35.52 17.80 13.96
CA ALA A 319 35.17 18.12 15.34
C ALA A 319 33.74 17.72 15.73
N LEU A 320 32.80 17.67 14.78
CA LEU A 320 31.42 17.22 15.01
C LEU A 320 31.30 15.70 15.01
N VAL A 321 31.95 15.01 14.06
CA VAL A 321 32.03 13.54 14.02
C VAL A 321 32.78 13.01 15.26
N GLY A 322 33.82 13.70 15.72
CA GLY A 322 34.57 13.34 16.93
C GLY A 322 33.78 13.46 18.25
N LYS A 323 32.57 14.03 18.23
CA LYS A 323 31.65 14.10 19.38
C LYS A 323 30.52 13.07 19.33
N ALA A 324 30.41 12.29 18.24
CA ALA A 324 29.37 11.28 18.09
C ALA A 324 29.70 10.04 18.92
N GLU A 325 28.75 9.61 19.77
CA GLU A 325 28.88 8.40 20.60
C GLU A 325 28.43 7.13 19.85
N ARG A 326 27.80 7.26 18.66
CA ARG A 326 27.30 6.16 17.83
C ARG A 326 27.53 6.41 16.34
N LEU A 327 27.72 5.34 15.56
CA LEU A 327 28.04 5.43 14.13
C LEU A 327 26.93 6.09 13.31
N ALA A 328 25.67 5.81 13.65
CA ALA A 328 24.51 6.41 12.98
C ALA A 328 24.44 7.94 13.17
N ASP A 329 24.84 8.45 14.34
CA ASP A 329 24.84 9.89 14.63
C ASP A 329 25.95 10.60 13.84
N ALA A 330 27.13 9.98 13.72
CA ALA A 330 28.22 10.47 12.88
C ALA A 330 27.82 10.54 11.39
N MET A 331 27.08 9.54 10.90
CA MET A 331 26.58 9.50 9.52
C MET A 331 25.52 10.57 9.23
N GLU A 332 24.63 10.86 10.18
CA GLU A 332 23.63 11.92 10.03
C GLU A 332 24.25 13.32 10.09
N ILE A 333 25.30 13.53 10.90
CA ILE A 333 26.07 14.78 10.92
C ILE A 333 26.73 15.06 9.55
N LEU A 334 27.29 14.02 8.92
CA LEU A 334 27.88 14.12 7.57
C LEU A 334 26.83 14.48 6.52
N LYS A 335 25.62 13.93 6.61
CA LYS A 335 24.50 14.30 5.73
C LYS A 335 24.00 15.72 5.96
N GLY A 336 23.90 16.16 7.22
CA GLY A 336 23.33 17.47 7.58
C GLY A 336 24.22 18.68 7.31
N SER A 337 25.53 18.49 7.09
CA SER A 337 26.47 19.60 6.86
C SER A 337 26.46 20.15 5.42
N VAL A 338 25.58 19.64 4.55
CA VAL A 338 25.50 20.03 3.13
C VAL A 338 24.37 21.03 2.83
N ASP A 339 23.43 21.32 3.74
CA ASP A 339 22.20 22.04 3.36
C ASP A 339 21.74 23.10 4.37
N HIS A 340 22.19 24.36 4.30
CA HIS A 340 21.50 25.47 5.01
C HIS A 340 21.43 26.80 4.22
N ASP A 341 20.17 27.23 4.01
CA ASP A 341 19.63 28.55 3.56
C ASP A 341 19.42 28.80 2.03
N PRO A 342 18.30 28.31 1.44
CA PRO A 342 18.00 28.38 0.01
C PRO A 342 17.73 29.79 -0.55
N GLU A 343 17.29 30.75 0.26
CA GLU A 343 16.93 32.10 -0.24
C GLU A 343 18.12 33.07 -0.16
N LYS A 344 18.97 32.95 0.88
CA LYS A 344 20.31 33.56 0.82
C LYS A 344 21.19 32.89 -0.23
N ALA A 345 21.11 31.57 -0.37
CA ALA A 345 21.79 30.85 -1.44
C ALA A 345 21.28 31.30 -2.81
N LYS A 346 19.97 31.45 -3.06
CA LYS A 346 19.46 31.99 -4.33
C LYS A 346 19.94 33.41 -4.61
N ALA A 347 19.98 34.30 -3.62
CA ALA A 347 20.46 35.67 -3.81
C ALA A 347 21.98 35.75 -4.04
N LEU A 348 22.77 34.95 -3.32
CA LEU A 348 24.22 34.82 -3.52
C LEU A 348 24.57 34.08 -4.81
N VAL A 349 23.79 33.08 -5.20
CA VAL A 349 23.92 32.32 -6.45
C VAL A 349 23.53 33.22 -7.61
N ALA A 350 22.49 34.06 -7.50
CA ALA A 350 22.14 35.06 -8.50
C ALA A 350 23.25 36.12 -8.67
N ASP A 351 23.80 36.65 -7.58
CA ASP A 351 24.93 37.61 -7.60
C ASP A 351 26.25 36.96 -8.09
N ALA A 352 26.51 35.70 -7.72
CA ALA A 352 27.65 34.92 -8.18
C ALA A 352 27.52 34.52 -9.65
N GLU A 353 26.31 34.18 -10.11
CA GLU A 353 25.99 33.91 -11.52
C GLU A 353 26.09 35.16 -12.36
N GLU A 354 25.67 36.33 -11.86
CA GLU A 354 25.84 37.61 -12.55
C GLU A 354 27.33 37.98 -12.69
N LYS A 355 28.12 37.78 -11.63
CA LYS A 355 29.58 37.97 -11.66
C LYS A 355 30.31 36.92 -12.51
N LEU A 356 29.81 35.69 -12.55
CA LEU A 356 30.33 34.62 -13.40
C LEU A 356 29.97 34.88 -14.87
N ARG A 357 28.75 35.36 -15.16
CA ARG A 357 28.31 35.79 -16.50
C ARG A 357 29.07 37.03 -16.99
N ALA A 358 29.40 37.97 -16.11
CA ALA A 358 30.28 39.10 -16.44
C ALA A 358 31.71 38.63 -16.77
N ARG A 359 32.23 37.66 -16.02
CA ARG A 359 33.54 37.02 -16.29
C ARG A 359 33.56 36.15 -17.55
N LEU A 360 32.43 35.53 -17.89
CA LEU A 360 32.26 34.77 -19.13
C LEU A 360 32.09 35.68 -20.36
N ARG A 361 31.61 36.93 -20.18
CA ARG A 361 31.64 37.99 -21.21
C ARG A 361 33.05 38.55 -21.43
N GLU A 362 33.87 38.69 -20.38
CA GLU A 362 35.31 39.01 -20.52
C GLU A 362 36.10 37.86 -21.18
N ALA A 363 35.61 36.62 -21.10
CA ALA A 363 36.20 35.44 -21.73
C ALA A 363 35.73 35.18 -23.19
N GLY A 364 35.02 36.13 -23.80
CA GLY A 364 34.85 36.21 -25.26
C GLY A 364 34.03 35.10 -25.92
N HIS A 365 33.04 34.52 -25.24
CA HIS A 365 32.11 33.55 -25.85
C HIS A 365 30.74 34.18 -26.11
N GLU A 366 30.44 34.47 -27.38
CA GLU A 366 29.12 34.91 -27.85
C GLU A 366 28.35 33.74 -28.47
N ILE A 367 27.14 33.46 -27.97
CA ILE A 367 26.12 32.60 -28.62
C ILE A 367 24.74 33.25 -28.36
N PRO A 368 23.83 33.31 -29.37
CA PRO A 368 22.87 34.41 -29.54
C PRO A 368 21.55 34.25 -28.78
N GLU A 369 20.85 35.37 -28.56
CA GLU A 369 19.55 35.43 -27.85
C GLU A 369 18.41 34.76 -28.64
N ARG A 370 17.56 34.00 -27.91
CA ARG A 370 16.29 33.45 -28.39
C ARG A 370 15.29 34.59 -28.61
N PRO A 371 14.53 34.62 -29.72
CA PRO A 371 13.66 35.74 -30.06
C PRO A 371 12.49 35.87 -29.08
N GLU A 372 12.15 37.13 -28.74
CA GLU A 372 11.00 37.50 -27.93
C GLU A 372 9.70 36.94 -28.54
N GLY A 373 8.95 36.15 -27.75
CA GLY A 373 7.60 35.69 -28.13
C GLY A 373 7.17 34.29 -27.70
N ALA A 374 7.93 33.53 -26.91
CA ALA A 374 7.46 32.23 -26.40
C ALA A 374 6.60 32.41 -25.12
N PRO A 375 5.36 31.85 -25.04
CA PRO A 375 4.45 32.05 -23.91
C PRO A 375 4.92 31.29 -22.64
N PRO A 376 4.45 31.69 -21.44
CA PRO A 376 4.93 31.13 -20.19
C PRO A 376 4.27 29.77 -19.92
N ALA A 377 5.05 28.79 -19.46
CA ALA A 377 4.53 27.54 -18.92
C ALA A 377 4.68 27.53 -17.40
N THR A 378 3.54 27.50 -16.73
CA THR A 378 3.30 26.78 -15.48
C THR A 378 3.89 25.38 -15.53
N GLU A 379 4.41 24.81 -14.43
CA GLU A 379 4.41 23.35 -14.19
C GLU A 379 4.95 22.98 -12.79
N GLY A 380 4.32 21.96 -12.18
CA GLY A 380 4.89 21.19 -11.08
C GLY A 380 6.09 20.35 -11.56
N PRO A 381 6.57 19.34 -10.79
CA PRO A 381 7.68 18.54 -11.26
C PRO A 381 7.29 17.87 -12.58
N ALA A 382 8.17 17.97 -13.58
CA ALA A 382 7.91 17.47 -14.92
C ALA A 382 7.46 15.99 -14.91
N PRO A 383 6.51 15.59 -15.78
CA PRO A 383 6.06 14.20 -15.89
C PRO A 383 7.23 13.24 -16.11
N TRP A 384 7.09 11.98 -15.70
CA TRP A 384 8.09 10.96 -15.96
C TRP A 384 8.29 10.81 -17.47
N SER A 385 9.52 11.05 -17.92
CA SER A 385 9.95 10.78 -19.28
C SER A 385 10.94 9.63 -19.29
N ARG A 386 11.21 9.07 -20.48
CA ARG A 386 12.26 8.05 -20.66
C ARG A 386 13.60 8.51 -20.10
N GLU A 387 14.00 9.75 -20.39
CA GLU A 387 15.26 10.33 -19.92
C GLU A 387 15.28 10.44 -18.39
N ARG A 388 14.15 10.81 -17.78
CA ARG A 388 14.04 10.91 -16.33
C ARG A 388 14.15 9.55 -15.65
N VAL A 389 13.52 8.52 -16.21
CA VAL A 389 13.65 7.13 -15.75
C VAL A 389 15.10 6.65 -15.86
N GLU A 390 15.78 6.99 -16.95
CA GLU A 390 17.19 6.65 -17.13
C GLU A 390 18.11 7.36 -16.12
N ILE A 391 17.80 8.60 -15.75
CA ILE A 391 18.53 9.33 -14.70
C ILE A 391 18.25 8.70 -13.34
N ALA A 392 16.98 8.51 -12.99
CA ALA A 392 16.55 7.91 -11.72
C ALA A 392 17.17 6.52 -11.50
N SER A 393 17.22 5.70 -12.55
CA SER A 393 17.89 4.40 -12.49
C SER A 393 19.39 4.51 -12.19
N ARG A 394 20.11 5.44 -12.85
CA ARG A 394 21.55 5.67 -12.63
C ARG A 394 21.86 6.21 -11.25
N GLU A 395 20.98 7.03 -10.70
CA GLU A 395 21.14 7.66 -9.39
C GLU A 395 20.57 6.81 -8.24
N ALA A 396 20.00 5.63 -8.55
CA ALA A 396 19.30 4.77 -7.59
C ALA A 396 18.15 5.51 -6.86
N GLU A 397 17.48 6.42 -7.55
CA GLU A 397 16.25 7.06 -7.07
C GLU A 397 15.10 6.05 -7.14
N SER A 398 14.26 6.02 -6.09
CA SER A 398 13.08 5.14 -6.08
C SER A 398 12.03 5.64 -7.08
N MET A 399 11.50 4.71 -7.87
CA MET A 399 10.39 4.91 -8.80
C MET A 399 9.15 4.12 -8.32
N ALA A 400 9.07 3.79 -7.03
CA ALA A 400 7.93 3.11 -6.45
C ALA A 400 6.66 3.96 -6.58
N GLY A 401 5.57 3.35 -7.05
CA GLY A 401 4.30 4.02 -7.34
C GLY A 401 4.34 5.02 -8.50
N ALA A 402 5.46 5.13 -9.23
CA ALA A 402 5.55 6.04 -10.36
C ALA A 402 4.59 5.64 -11.49
N ASP A 403 3.96 6.63 -12.12
CA ASP A 403 3.24 6.41 -13.37
C ASP A 403 4.21 6.47 -14.55
N LEU A 404 4.52 5.29 -15.08
CA LEU A 404 5.38 5.04 -16.23
C LEU A 404 4.56 4.43 -17.39
N SER A 405 3.23 4.56 -17.34
CA SER A 405 2.32 3.94 -18.29
C SER A 405 2.55 4.47 -19.70
N GLY A 406 2.59 3.57 -20.68
CA GLY A 406 2.81 3.91 -22.10
C GLY A 406 4.20 4.45 -22.44
N LEU A 407 5.12 4.60 -21.48
CA LEU A 407 6.47 5.07 -21.76
C LEU A 407 7.28 4.05 -22.56
N ASP A 408 8.16 4.54 -23.43
CA ASP A 408 9.18 3.71 -24.06
C ASP A 408 10.42 3.62 -23.17
N LEU A 409 10.57 2.48 -22.50
CA LEU A 409 11.67 2.12 -21.62
C LEU A 409 12.52 0.97 -22.21
N SER A 410 12.35 0.67 -23.50
CA SER A 410 13.03 -0.43 -24.17
C SER A 410 14.56 -0.31 -24.09
N GLY A 411 15.23 -1.42 -23.79
CA GLY A 411 16.68 -1.50 -23.68
C GLY A 411 17.33 -0.76 -22.52
N LEU A 412 16.55 -0.08 -21.65
CA LEU A 412 17.11 0.60 -20.48
C LEU A 412 17.67 -0.38 -19.45
N ASP A 413 18.70 0.05 -18.74
CA ASP A 413 19.19 -0.65 -17.55
C ASP A 413 18.45 -0.12 -16.32
N LEU A 414 17.56 -0.94 -15.78
CA LEU A 414 16.75 -0.75 -14.59
C LEU A 414 17.12 -1.78 -13.51
N SER A 415 18.35 -2.32 -13.57
CA SER A 415 18.82 -3.32 -12.63
C SER A 415 18.89 -2.74 -11.21
N GLY A 416 18.30 -3.43 -10.25
CA GLY A 416 18.23 -2.99 -8.85
C GLY A 416 17.28 -1.82 -8.59
N SER A 417 16.59 -1.30 -9.60
CA SER A 417 15.64 -0.19 -9.42
C SER A 417 14.46 -0.61 -8.54
N ASP A 418 13.93 0.36 -7.78
CA ASP A 418 12.72 0.19 -7.00
C ASP A 418 11.50 0.69 -7.80
N LEU A 419 10.71 -0.25 -8.31
CA LEU A 419 9.49 -0.07 -9.11
C LEU A 419 8.27 -0.66 -8.39
N GLY A 420 8.33 -0.82 -7.05
CA GLY A 420 7.23 -1.39 -6.27
C GLY A 420 5.94 -0.58 -6.44
N GLY A 421 4.85 -1.24 -6.84
CA GLY A 421 3.56 -0.59 -7.11
C GLY A 421 3.54 0.37 -8.30
N ALA A 422 4.59 0.43 -9.13
CA ALA A 422 4.63 1.33 -10.28
C ALA A 422 3.58 0.95 -11.34
N PHE A 423 3.04 1.95 -12.03
CA PHE A 423 2.13 1.77 -13.15
C PHE A 423 2.93 1.73 -14.46
N LEU A 424 2.89 0.59 -15.14
CA LEU A 424 3.61 0.30 -16.38
C LEU A 424 2.65 -0.20 -17.46
N THR A 425 1.36 0.13 -17.33
CA THR A 425 0.32 -0.32 -18.26
C THR A 425 0.66 0.14 -19.67
N GLY A 426 0.76 -0.81 -20.61
CA GLY A 426 1.13 -0.53 -22.00
C GLY A 426 2.55 0.03 -22.22
N ALA A 427 3.42 0.06 -21.20
CA ALA A 427 4.79 0.51 -21.35
C ALA A 427 5.59 -0.44 -22.25
N ASN A 428 6.58 0.09 -22.98
CA ASN A 428 7.51 -0.71 -23.77
C ASN A 428 8.80 -0.94 -22.98
N LEU A 429 9.02 -2.16 -22.49
CA LEU A 429 10.23 -2.61 -21.80
C LEU A 429 10.99 -3.67 -22.60
N ASP A 430 10.78 -3.73 -23.93
CA ASP A 430 11.47 -4.69 -24.79
C ASP A 430 12.99 -4.59 -24.60
N GLY A 431 13.65 -5.71 -24.28
CA GLY A 431 15.08 -5.79 -24.03
C GLY A 431 15.59 -5.03 -22.78
N ALA A 432 14.71 -4.50 -21.92
CA ALA A 432 15.13 -3.82 -20.70
C ALA A 432 15.79 -4.80 -19.71
N LYS A 433 16.78 -4.31 -18.94
CA LYS A 433 17.43 -5.10 -17.89
C LYS A 433 16.83 -4.72 -16.54
N LEU A 434 16.26 -5.68 -15.84
CA LEU A 434 15.57 -5.54 -14.56
C LEU A 434 16.19 -6.49 -13.52
N TYR A 435 17.50 -6.74 -13.62
CA TYR A 435 18.16 -7.70 -12.75
C TYR A 435 18.10 -7.24 -11.30
N GLY A 436 17.54 -8.03 -10.40
CA GLY A 436 17.39 -7.70 -8.98
C GLY A 436 16.42 -6.54 -8.69
N ALA A 437 15.69 -6.04 -9.68
CA ALA A 437 14.75 -4.94 -9.50
C ALA A 437 13.56 -5.36 -8.61
N ASN A 438 13.00 -4.40 -7.87
CA ASN A 438 11.79 -4.61 -7.08
C ASN A 438 10.55 -4.15 -7.87
N LEU A 439 9.71 -5.07 -8.30
CA LEU A 439 8.41 -4.82 -8.95
C LEU A 439 7.25 -5.43 -8.13
N ALA A 440 7.40 -5.54 -6.81
CA ALA A 440 6.31 -5.99 -5.94
C ALA A 440 5.04 -5.16 -6.19
N ASP A 441 3.90 -5.82 -6.38
CA ASP A 441 2.59 -5.20 -6.64
C ASP A 441 2.54 -4.24 -7.86
N ALA A 442 3.52 -4.27 -8.75
CA ALA A 442 3.55 -3.43 -9.94
C ALA A 442 2.44 -3.82 -10.95
N VAL A 443 1.95 -2.84 -11.70
CA VAL A 443 0.82 -2.99 -12.63
C VAL A 443 1.30 -2.84 -14.08
N LEU A 444 1.48 -3.96 -14.77
CA LEU A 444 2.00 -4.04 -16.14
C LEU A 444 1.02 -4.56 -17.22
N PRO A 445 -0.33 -4.54 -17.09
CA PRO A 445 -1.18 -5.08 -18.15
C PRO A 445 -0.88 -4.49 -19.54
N GLY A 446 -0.76 -5.38 -20.53
CA GLY A 446 -0.46 -5.00 -21.92
C GLY A 446 0.93 -4.42 -22.17
N ALA A 447 1.84 -4.42 -21.19
CA ALA A 447 3.22 -4.01 -21.39
C ALA A 447 3.96 -4.96 -22.37
N ARG A 448 4.94 -4.42 -23.09
CA ARG A 448 5.84 -5.20 -23.95
C ARG A 448 7.14 -5.48 -23.20
N LEU A 449 7.53 -6.75 -23.13
CA LEU A 449 8.66 -7.26 -22.34
C LEU A 449 9.51 -8.24 -23.19
N GLU A 450 9.47 -8.14 -24.52
CA GLU A 450 10.15 -9.09 -25.40
C GLU A 450 11.67 -9.03 -25.16
N GLY A 451 12.26 -10.18 -24.79
CA GLY A 451 13.68 -10.28 -24.46
C GLY A 451 14.13 -9.53 -23.20
N ALA A 452 13.21 -9.03 -22.37
CA ALA A 452 13.55 -8.36 -21.11
C ALA A 452 14.18 -9.33 -20.09
N VAL A 453 15.06 -8.83 -19.22
CA VAL A 453 15.86 -9.65 -18.28
C VAL A 453 15.51 -9.33 -16.83
N PHE A 454 14.73 -10.21 -16.19
CA PHE A 454 14.25 -10.13 -14.81
C PHE A 454 15.03 -11.02 -13.83
N GLY A 455 16.29 -11.33 -14.12
CA GLY A 455 17.06 -12.23 -13.26
C GLY A 455 17.13 -11.74 -11.81
N LEU A 456 16.86 -12.58 -10.80
CA LEU A 456 16.77 -12.18 -9.37
C LEU A 456 15.74 -11.08 -9.04
N ALA A 457 14.88 -10.66 -9.97
CA ALA A 457 13.89 -9.63 -9.71
C ALA A 457 12.81 -10.12 -8.72
N LYS A 458 12.22 -9.18 -7.98
CA LYS A 458 11.14 -9.44 -7.03
C LYS A 458 9.83 -8.95 -7.64
N LEU A 459 8.92 -9.84 -7.97
CA LEU A 459 7.62 -9.52 -8.54
C LEU A 459 6.46 -10.13 -7.71
N PRO A 460 6.49 -10.16 -6.37
CA PRO A 460 5.36 -10.70 -5.63
C PRO A 460 4.10 -9.84 -5.87
N GLY A 461 2.97 -10.47 -6.19
CA GLY A 461 1.70 -9.77 -6.45
C GLY A 461 1.65 -8.92 -7.74
N ALA A 462 2.70 -8.92 -8.56
CA ALA A 462 2.73 -8.11 -9.77
C ALA A 462 1.68 -8.58 -10.80
N ASN A 463 1.03 -7.63 -11.46
CA ASN A 463 0.04 -7.90 -12.50
C ASN A 463 0.67 -7.79 -13.89
N LEU A 464 0.98 -8.92 -14.51
CA LEU A 464 1.50 -9.08 -15.87
C LEU A 464 0.44 -9.66 -16.83
N MET A 465 -0.84 -9.39 -16.59
CA MET A 465 -1.91 -9.89 -17.43
C MET A 465 -1.79 -9.37 -18.87
N GLY A 466 -1.83 -10.27 -19.85
CA GLY A 466 -1.80 -9.92 -21.27
C GLY A 466 -0.49 -9.31 -21.76
N VAL A 467 0.61 -9.40 -21.00
CA VAL A 467 1.91 -8.89 -21.45
C VAL A 467 2.46 -9.69 -22.63
N SER A 468 3.26 -9.04 -23.47
CA SER A 468 4.05 -9.73 -24.49
C SER A 468 5.49 -9.91 -24.00
N ALA A 469 5.82 -11.07 -23.45
CA ALA A 469 7.11 -11.37 -22.82
C ALA A 469 7.86 -12.52 -23.50
N LYS A 470 7.81 -12.56 -24.85
CA LYS A 470 8.49 -13.58 -25.64
C LYS A 470 9.99 -13.54 -25.38
N GLY A 471 10.59 -14.70 -25.12
CA GLY A 471 12.02 -14.81 -24.84
C GLY A 471 12.49 -14.06 -23.59
N ALA A 472 11.58 -13.55 -22.74
CA ALA A 472 11.97 -12.87 -21.50
C ALA A 472 12.63 -13.85 -20.53
N ASN A 473 13.57 -13.36 -19.71
CA ASN A 473 14.34 -14.16 -18.79
C ASN A 473 14.02 -13.82 -17.33
N PHE A 474 13.25 -14.67 -16.66
CA PHE A 474 12.89 -14.58 -15.25
C PHE A 474 13.77 -15.44 -14.34
N LYS A 475 14.97 -15.86 -14.78
CA LYS A 475 15.79 -16.80 -14.01
C LYS A 475 16.03 -16.33 -12.55
N ASN A 476 15.78 -17.19 -11.57
CA ASN A 476 15.88 -16.86 -10.13
C ASN A 476 14.96 -15.72 -9.65
N ALA A 477 13.95 -15.31 -10.42
CA ALA A 477 12.98 -14.31 -9.97
C ALA A 477 12.02 -14.87 -8.92
N VAL A 478 11.54 -14.00 -8.03
CA VAL A 478 10.46 -14.29 -7.08
C VAL A 478 9.15 -13.81 -7.67
N LEU A 479 8.28 -14.74 -8.04
CA LEU A 479 7.01 -14.51 -8.75
C LEU A 479 5.80 -14.90 -7.89
N SER A 480 5.93 -14.82 -6.56
CA SER A 480 4.85 -15.27 -5.66
C SER A 480 3.57 -14.47 -5.89
N ASP A 481 2.44 -15.12 -6.15
CA ASP A 481 1.15 -14.50 -6.44
C ASP A 481 1.15 -13.57 -7.67
N ALA A 482 2.15 -13.64 -8.55
CA ALA A 482 2.20 -12.87 -9.79
C ALA A 482 1.18 -13.38 -10.83
N VAL A 483 0.59 -12.48 -11.61
CA VAL A 483 -0.47 -12.82 -12.58
C VAL A 483 0.06 -12.67 -14.01
N PHE A 484 0.26 -13.78 -14.71
CA PHE A 484 0.64 -13.85 -16.13
C PHE A 484 -0.52 -14.33 -17.02
N ASP A 485 -1.76 -14.14 -16.58
CA ASP A 485 -2.94 -14.59 -17.32
C ASP A 485 -2.98 -13.94 -18.71
N GLU A 486 -3.28 -14.73 -19.74
CA GLU A 486 -3.33 -14.30 -21.15
C GLU A 486 -1.99 -13.74 -21.70
N ALA A 487 -0.89 -13.89 -20.97
CA ALA A 487 0.43 -13.43 -21.40
C ALA A 487 1.01 -14.27 -22.55
N ASP A 488 1.78 -13.63 -23.42
CA ASP A 488 2.57 -14.30 -24.47
C ASP A 488 4.00 -14.53 -23.95
N LEU A 489 4.27 -15.73 -23.45
CA LEU A 489 5.53 -16.14 -22.80
C LEU A 489 6.33 -17.14 -23.66
N VAL A 490 6.12 -17.12 -24.98
CA VAL A 490 6.79 -18.04 -25.90
C VAL A 490 8.31 -17.90 -25.78
N GLY A 491 9.00 -19.01 -25.49
CA GLY A 491 10.45 -19.04 -25.31
C GLY A 491 10.98 -18.38 -24.03
N ALA A 492 10.12 -17.96 -23.10
CA ALA A 492 10.55 -17.33 -21.85
C ALA A 492 11.25 -18.32 -20.91
N SER A 493 12.21 -17.84 -20.12
CA SER A 493 12.91 -18.65 -19.12
C SER A 493 12.42 -18.37 -17.72
N PHE A 494 12.00 -19.41 -17.03
CA PHE A 494 11.61 -19.45 -15.62
C PHE A 494 12.49 -20.43 -14.85
N ASP A 495 13.76 -20.55 -15.24
CA ASP A 495 14.69 -21.43 -14.52
C ASP A 495 14.89 -20.91 -13.09
N GLU A 496 14.86 -21.82 -12.10
CA GLU A 496 15.12 -21.52 -10.69
C GLU A 496 14.16 -20.46 -10.07
N VAL A 497 12.97 -20.22 -10.64
CA VAL A 497 12.00 -19.25 -10.08
C VAL A 497 11.28 -19.76 -8.84
N GLU A 498 10.88 -18.83 -7.98
CA GLU A 498 9.92 -19.07 -6.89
C GLU A 498 8.54 -18.49 -7.27
N ALA A 499 7.67 -19.30 -7.85
CA ALA A 499 6.36 -18.86 -8.35
C ALA A 499 5.21 -19.44 -7.52
N LYS A 500 5.28 -19.26 -6.19
CA LYS A 500 4.21 -19.74 -5.30
C LYS A 500 2.92 -18.95 -5.57
N GLY A 501 1.83 -19.61 -5.93
CA GLY A 501 0.53 -18.94 -6.17
C GLY A 501 0.46 -18.15 -7.49
N ALA A 502 1.50 -18.19 -8.34
CA ALA A 502 1.51 -17.49 -9.61
C ALA A 502 0.45 -18.05 -10.59
N SER A 503 -0.19 -17.19 -11.37
CA SER A 503 -1.21 -17.58 -12.35
C SER A 503 -0.68 -17.43 -13.78
N PHE A 504 -0.86 -18.45 -14.62
CA PHE A 504 -0.47 -18.49 -16.04
C PHE A 504 -1.67 -18.86 -16.92
N ARG A 505 -2.91 -18.53 -16.51
CA ARG A 505 -4.12 -19.00 -17.19
C ARG A 505 -4.19 -18.45 -18.60
N LYS A 506 -4.40 -19.36 -19.57
CA LYS A 506 -4.42 -19.03 -21.00
C LYS A 506 -3.14 -18.35 -21.50
N ALA A 507 -2.03 -18.39 -20.74
CA ALA A 507 -0.76 -17.89 -21.20
C ALA A 507 -0.21 -18.80 -22.32
N LYS A 508 0.49 -18.22 -23.29
CA LYS A 508 1.21 -18.98 -24.32
C LYS A 508 2.59 -19.32 -23.81
N LEU A 509 2.89 -20.61 -23.64
CA LEU A 509 4.13 -21.09 -23.03
C LEU A 509 4.98 -21.94 -23.99
N ASP A 510 4.73 -21.86 -25.30
CA ASP A 510 5.48 -22.64 -26.29
C ASP A 510 6.99 -22.37 -26.19
N GLY A 511 7.77 -23.40 -25.88
CA GLY A 511 9.22 -23.27 -25.71
C GLY A 511 9.67 -22.58 -24.42
N ALA A 512 8.76 -22.25 -23.50
CA ALA A 512 9.14 -21.75 -22.19
C ALA A 512 9.85 -22.83 -21.35
N VAL A 513 10.84 -22.43 -20.54
CA VAL A 513 11.63 -23.37 -19.72
C VAL A 513 11.43 -23.11 -18.22
N PHE A 514 11.33 -24.17 -17.42
CA PHE A 514 11.03 -24.13 -15.97
C PHE A 514 12.00 -25.02 -15.16
N ARG A 515 13.29 -25.05 -15.50
CA ARG A 515 14.23 -25.98 -14.85
C ARG A 515 14.43 -25.56 -13.40
N SER A 516 14.28 -26.50 -12.46
CA SER A 516 14.41 -26.22 -11.02
C SER A 516 13.48 -25.10 -10.50
N ALA A 517 12.37 -24.83 -11.20
CA ALA A 517 11.35 -23.88 -10.75
C ALA A 517 10.52 -24.46 -9.60
N THR A 518 10.20 -23.62 -8.61
CA THR A 518 9.28 -23.93 -7.52
C THR A 518 7.89 -23.36 -7.84
N LEU A 519 6.98 -24.24 -8.28
CA LEU A 519 5.63 -23.89 -8.75
C LEU A 519 4.53 -24.31 -7.74
N VAL A 520 4.70 -23.95 -6.47
CA VAL A 520 3.73 -24.30 -5.42
C VAL A 520 2.43 -23.53 -5.63
N GLU A 521 1.29 -24.19 -5.79
CA GLU A 521 -0.02 -23.51 -5.99
C GLU A 521 -0.11 -22.63 -7.25
N ALA A 522 0.81 -22.76 -8.19
CA ALA A 522 0.75 -22.05 -9.47
C ALA A 522 -0.42 -22.59 -10.33
N ARG A 523 -1.10 -21.72 -11.10
CA ARG A 523 -2.39 -22.03 -11.76
C ARG A 523 -2.40 -21.81 -13.26
#